data_AF-A0A1P8DQI5-F1
#
_entry.id   AF-A0A1P8DQI5-F1
#
_cell.length_a   1.000
_cell.length_b   1.000
_cell.length_c   1.000
_cell.angle_alpha   90.00
_cell.angle_beta   90.00
_cell.angle_gamma   90.00
#
_symmetry.space_group_name_H-M   'P 1'
#
loop_
_entity.id
_entity.type
_entity.pdbx_description
1 polymer ?
#
loop_
_entity_poly.entity_id
_entity_poly.type
_entity_poly.pdbx_seq_one_letter_code
_entity_poly.pdbx_strand_id
1 'polypeptide(L)'
;MSKSLAAHIRFSKLSVLVAALISSSVFASNSPLTSEDMAIIEQGRELAEKARQMEELPDWAKNKNLDQSQVEARQFFQQLQESDPTLKAMAERQAEKSVYTGHSTLIFASYSLGKEGLKDVLDTASGEDDVVVVFRGIPDGMSIGDGIKAVQKLAEQMDPVPNVVINSVLFQKHNVTSVPTIVVLEEETKPGHDPKELAKVTGLSTLEWIRKEVDAGESGDFGVRGPAVEIAEQDFIERAKAQLAGIDWEEKKDQAVKRFWHNQQFNERPRAPRYRERLLDPSIYLSKDISTAEGVVFARKGEVINPLCAHGEECKPGTRQFTQAVIIFDPLDKKQMELLTELVPKVQQERGVQRVTYIATQFERDSGWDSYKHVTDTVDAPVYLLTPDVVNRFQVEYTPTVITAQGNNFLVREFDVKEAVE
;
A
#
# COMPACT_ATOMS: atom_id res chain seq x y z
N MET A 1 1.48 28.31 18.78
CA MET A 1 0.31 27.86 19.57
C MET A 1 -0.70 27.26 18.60
N SER A 2 -0.69 25.93 18.48
CA SER A 2 -1.76 25.08 17.91
C SER A 2 -1.19 23.66 17.93
N LYS A 3 -1.38 22.94 19.05
CA LYS A 3 -0.84 21.60 19.25
C LYS A 3 -1.81 20.58 18.64
N SER A 4 -1.47 20.12 17.44
CA SER A 4 -2.13 19.02 16.73
C SER A 4 -1.79 17.69 17.41
N LEU A 5 -2.83 16.91 17.76
CA LEU A 5 -2.70 15.56 18.32
C LEU A 5 -3.17 14.55 17.28
N ALA A 6 -2.20 13.98 16.57
CA ALA A 6 -2.40 12.85 15.65
C ALA A 6 -2.84 11.61 16.45
N ALA A 7 -4.11 11.20 16.30
CA ALA A 7 -4.61 9.94 16.81
C ALA A 7 -4.31 8.83 15.78
N HIS A 8 -3.39 7.92 16.13
CA HIS A 8 -3.11 6.71 15.36
C HIS A 8 -4.34 5.78 15.32
N ILE A 9 -5.14 5.92 14.28
CA ILE A 9 -6.12 4.92 13.82
C ILE A 9 -5.35 3.94 12.93
N ARG A 10 -5.70 2.65 12.89
CA ARG A 10 -5.05 1.66 12.01
C ARG A 10 -5.14 1.96 10.50
N PHE A 11 -5.92 2.98 10.11
CA PHE A 11 -5.89 3.58 8.78
C PHE A 11 -4.74 4.59 8.56
N SER A 12 -4.06 5.07 9.60
CA SER A 12 -2.89 5.95 9.44
C SER A 12 -1.69 5.21 8.82
N LYS A 13 -1.63 3.88 8.94
CA LYS A 13 -0.67 3.07 8.19
C LYS A 13 -1.07 2.92 6.72
N LEU A 14 -2.37 2.94 6.41
CA LEU A 14 -2.87 2.97 5.03
C LEU A 14 -2.67 4.36 4.38
N SER A 15 -2.82 5.45 5.14
CA SER A 15 -2.55 6.81 4.66
C SER A 15 -1.06 7.05 4.41
N VAL A 16 -0.18 6.47 5.23
CA VAL A 16 1.28 6.48 4.98
C VAL A 16 1.65 5.52 3.85
N LEU A 17 0.92 4.42 3.64
CA LEU A 17 1.07 3.55 2.45
C LEU A 17 0.65 4.27 1.17
N VAL A 18 -0.40 5.08 1.16
CA VAL A 18 -0.81 5.89 0.00
C VAL A 18 0.20 7.02 -0.28
N ALA A 19 0.85 7.56 0.74
CA ALA A 19 1.99 8.46 0.60
C ALA A 19 3.29 7.77 0.13
N ALA A 20 3.51 6.51 0.50
CA ALA A 20 4.66 5.70 0.08
C ALA A 20 4.47 5.00 -1.27
N LEU A 21 3.24 4.97 -1.81
CA LEU A 21 2.93 4.35 -3.11
C LEU A 21 3.30 5.22 -4.32
N ILE A 22 3.81 6.43 -4.10
CA ILE A 22 4.51 7.20 -5.14
C ILE A 22 6.03 6.86 -5.11
N SER A 23 6.50 6.00 -4.19
CA SER A 23 7.92 5.71 -3.96
C SER A 23 8.41 4.31 -4.25
N SER A 24 7.51 3.34 -4.38
CA SER A 24 7.92 1.94 -4.52
C SER A 24 7.85 1.50 -5.97
N SER A 25 8.75 2.04 -6.79
CA SER A 25 9.31 1.29 -7.90
C SER A 25 10.80 1.13 -7.65
N VAL A 26 11.28 -0.10 -7.87
CA VAL A 26 12.68 -0.51 -7.86
C VAL A 26 13.29 -0.81 -6.48
N PHE A 27 13.01 -2.02 -5.99
CA PHE A 27 14.05 -2.90 -5.48
C PHE A 27 13.95 -4.20 -6.29
N ALA A 28 14.92 -4.44 -7.15
CA ALA A 28 15.25 -5.76 -7.66
C ALA A 28 16.77 -5.91 -7.56
N SER A 29 17.25 -5.94 -6.32
CA SER A 29 18.48 -6.66 -6.00
C SER A 29 18.23 -7.41 -4.69
N ASN A 30 18.15 -8.73 -4.84
CA ASN A 30 18.01 -9.77 -3.82
C ASN A 30 16.73 -9.84 -2.99
N SER A 31 15.58 -9.74 -3.65
CA SER A 31 14.45 -10.59 -3.25
C SER A 31 13.59 -10.88 -4.48
N PRO A 32 13.39 -12.14 -4.89
CA PRO A 32 12.46 -12.45 -5.95
C PRO A 32 11.07 -12.01 -5.45
N LEU A 33 10.49 -11.00 -6.08
CA LEU A 33 9.10 -10.63 -5.83
C LEU A 33 8.25 -11.88 -6.07
N THR A 34 7.71 -12.41 -4.99
CA THR A 34 6.85 -13.59 -5.03
C THR A 34 5.54 -13.22 -5.72
N SER A 35 4.76 -14.23 -6.13
CA SER A 35 3.41 -13.99 -6.64
C SER A 35 2.51 -13.22 -5.65
N GLU A 36 2.81 -13.31 -4.35
CA GLU A 36 2.14 -12.53 -3.30
C GLU A 36 2.57 -11.06 -3.32
N ASP A 37 3.85 -10.76 -3.54
CA ASP A 37 4.35 -9.37 -3.59
C ASP A 37 3.79 -8.61 -4.80
N MET A 38 3.67 -9.29 -5.95
CA MET A 38 3.04 -8.74 -7.15
C MET A 38 1.54 -8.49 -6.92
N ALA A 39 0.84 -9.41 -6.26
CA ALA A 39 -0.56 -9.24 -5.91
C ALA A 39 -0.78 -8.06 -4.96
N ILE A 40 0.13 -7.84 -4.00
CA ILE A 40 0.05 -6.71 -3.05
C ILE A 40 0.30 -5.37 -3.76
N ILE A 41 1.22 -5.32 -4.71
CA ILE A 41 1.51 -4.10 -5.50
C ILE A 41 0.33 -3.76 -6.42
N GLU A 42 -0.22 -4.76 -7.11
CA GLU A 42 -1.37 -4.61 -8.00
C GLU A 42 -2.64 -4.25 -7.21
N GLN A 43 -2.84 -4.89 -6.06
CA GLN A 43 -3.91 -4.56 -5.12
C GLN A 43 -3.74 -3.16 -4.53
N GLY A 44 -2.52 -2.70 -4.25
CA GLY A 44 -2.22 -1.34 -3.80
C GLY A 44 -2.47 -0.27 -4.86
N ARG A 45 -2.16 -0.57 -6.13
CA ARG A 45 -2.42 0.30 -7.28
C ARG A 45 -3.91 0.40 -7.59
N GLU A 46 -4.62 -0.73 -7.57
CA GLU A 46 -6.07 -0.78 -7.64
C GLU A 46 -6.73 -0.05 -6.47
N LEU A 47 -6.20 -0.14 -5.25
CA LEU A 47 -6.75 0.56 -4.09
C LEU A 47 -6.54 2.07 -4.21
N ALA A 48 -5.41 2.52 -4.76
CA ALA A 48 -5.09 3.93 -4.97
C ALA A 48 -5.95 4.55 -6.10
N GLU A 49 -6.22 3.80 -7.17
CA GLU A 49 -7.16 4.21 -8.23
C GLU A 49 -8.62 4.16 -7.74
N LYS A 50 -9.01 3.11 -7.02
CA LYS A 50 -10.31 3.04 -6.32
C LYS A 50 -10.46 4.19 -5.33
N ALA A 51 -9.41 4.62 -4.64
CA ALA A 51 -9.43 5.76 -3.72
C ALA A 51 -9.51 7.12 -4.45
N ARG A 52 -8.89 7.26 -5.63
CA ARG A 52 -9.06 8.43 -6.51
C ARG A 52 -10.46 8.51 -7.12
N GLN A 53 -11.08 7.38 -7.43
CA GLN A 53 -12.46 7.30 -7.92
C GLN A 53 -13.52 7.29 -6.80
N MET A 54 -13.13 7.02 -5.55
CA MET A 54 -13.96 7.18 -4.35
C MET A 54 -14.32 8.64 -4.04
N GLU A 55 -13.76 9.63 -4.75
CA GLU A 55 -14.26 11.03 -4.76
C GLU A 55 -15.68 11.13 -5.36
N GLU A 56 -16.18 10.08 -6.03
CA GLU A 56 -17.54 9.99 -6.59
C GLU A 56 -18.39 8.87 -5.98
N LEU A 57 -18.44 8.79 -4.64
CA LEU A 57 -19.54 8.07 -3.97
C LEU A 57 -20.90 8.76 -4.26
N PRO A 58 -22.01 8.01 -4.42
CA PRO A 58 -23.36 8.60 -4.42
C PRO A 58 -23.60 9.41 -3.14
N ASP A 59 -24.38 10.49 -3.19
CA ASP A 59 -24.57 11.45 -2.08
C ASP A 59 -24.94 10.82 -0.72
N TRP A 60 -25.62 9.68 -0.74
CA TRP A 60 -26.01 8.95 0.47
C TRP A 60 -24.88 8.11 1.10
N ALA A 61 -23.83 7.82 0.34
CA ALA A 61 -22.63 7.09 0.78
C ALA A 61 -21.44 8.03 1.07
N LYS A 62 -21.54 9.31 0.72
CA LYS A 62 -20.58 10.36 1.09
C LYS A 62 -20.82 10.81 2.53
N ASN A 63 -19.83 10.59 3.39
CA ASN A 63 -19.80 11.24 4.70
C ASN A 63 -19.43 12.72 4.50
N LYS A 64 -20.36 13.64 4.77
CA LYS A 64 -20.21 15.09 4.50
C LYS A 64 -18.97 15.75 5.12
N ASN A 65 -18.31 15.11 6.10
CA ASN A 65 -17.13 15.66 6.79
C ASN A 65 -15.79 15.05 6.30
N LEU A 66 -15.82 14.10 5.37
CA LEU A 66 -14.63 13.38 4.88
C LEU A 66 -13.84 14.22 3.85
N ASP A 67 -14.52 15.00 3.01
CA ASP A 67 -13.88 15.82 1.96
C ASP A 67 -12.99 16.93 2.55
N GLN A 68 -13.45 17.63 3.60
CA GLN A 68 -12.63 18.63 4.29
C GLN A 68 -11.38 18.01 4.94
N SER A 69 -11.53 16.84 5.55
CA SER A 69 -10.43 16.12 6.19
C SER A 69 -9.38 15.63 5.18
N GLN A 70 -9.79 15.28 3.96
CA GLN A 70 -8.87 14.85 2.89
C GLN A 70 -8.11 16.02 2.27
N VAL A 71 -8.75 17.18 2.06
CA VAL A 71 -8.10 18.38 1.53
C VAL A 71 -7.04 18.90 2.51
N GLU A 72 -7.37 18.97 3.80
CA GLU A 72 -6.42 19.36 4.85
C GLU A 72 -5.25 18.37 4.96
N ALA A 73 -5.52 17.06 4.85
CA ALA A 73 -4.45 16.05 4.85
C ALA A 73 -3.52 16.16 3.64
N ARG A 74 -4.04 16.45 2.45
CA ARG A 74 -3.24 16.64 1.22
C ARG A 74 -2.36 17.89 1.32
N GLN A 75 -2.92 19.00 1.78
CA GLN A 75 -2.17 20.27 1.94
C GLN A 75 -1.11 20.14 3.03
N PHE A 76 -1.43 19.51 4.15
CA PHE A 76 -0.48 19.21 5.22
C PHE A 76 0.66 18.30 4.75
N PHE A 77 0.35 17.30 3.93
CA PHE A 77 1.34 16.38 3.36
C PHE A 77 2.29 17.07 2.38
N GLN A 78 1.78 17.95 1.51
CA GLN A 78 2.63 18.80 0.64
C GLN A 78 3.54 19.72 1.44
N GLN A 79 3.00 20.36 2.48
CA GLN A 79 3.76 21.27 3.33
C GLN A 79 4.85 20.53 4.12
N LEU A 80 4.60 19.29 4.53
CA LEU A 80 5.59 18.40 5.16
C LEU A 80 6.70 17.97 4.19
N GLN A 81 6.38 17.69 2.92
CA GLN A 81 7.41 17.35 1.92
C GLN A 81 8.42 18.48 1.68
N GLU A 82 8.00 19.74 1.77
CA GLU A 82 8.87 20.90 1.54
C GLU A 82 9.70 21.30 2.77
N SER A 83 9.19 21.04 3.97
CA SER A 83 9.75 21.55 5.23
C SER A 83 10.48 20.50 6.08
N ASP A 84 10.19 19.21 5.91
CA ASP A 84 10.78 18.13 6.71
C ASP A 84 12.06 17.56 6.04
N PRO A 85 13.22 17.64 6.70
CA PRO A 85 14.49 17.16 6.14
C PRO A 85 14.53 15.64 5.91
N THR A 86 13.70 14.86 6.60
CA THR A 86 13.60 13.41 6.45
C THR A 86 12.82 13.03 5.21
N LEU A 87 11.72 13.73 4.92
CA LEU A 87 10.93 13.56 3.70
C LEU A 87 11.67 14.06 2.47
N LYS A 88 12.46 15.14 2.63
CA LYS A 88 13.37 15.61 1.58
C LYS A 88 14.47 14.59 1.27
N ALA A 89 15.10 14.02 2.30
CA ALA A 89 16.05 12.90 2.13
C ALA A 89 15.38 11.63 1.56
N MET A 90 14.11 11.38 1.85
CA MET A 90 13.33 10.30 1.22
C MET A 90 13.07 10.56 -0.25
N ALA A 91 12.67 11.79 -0.63
CA ALA A 91 12.51 12.20 -2.01
C ALA A 91 13.84 12.18 -2.78
N GLU A 92 14.94 12.59 -2.14
CA GLU A 92 16.30 12.47 -2.68
C GLU A 92 16.71 11.00 -2.86
N ARG A 93 16.46 10.11 -1.89
CA ARG A 93 16.67 8.65 -2.02
C ARG A 93 15.79 7.97 -3.07
N GLN A 94 14.65 8.57 -3.36
CA GLN A 94 13.71 8.10 -4.37
C GLN A 94 14.09 8.64 -5.75
N ALA A 95 14.71 9.83 -5.81
CA ALA A 95 15.37 10.37 -6.99
C ALA A 95 16.72 9.68 -7.28
N GLU A 96 17.39 9.14 -6.26
CA GLU A 96 18.53 8.20 -6.36
C GLU A 96 18.11 6.83 -6.92
N LYS A 97 16.82 6.58 -7.18
CA LYS A 97 16.30 5.38 -7.87
C LYS A 97 15.86 5.70 -9.29
N SER A 98 16.73 6.34 -10.07
CA SER A 98 16.51 6.45 -11.51
C SER A 98 16.61 5.06 -12.16
N VAL A 99 15.92 4.83 -13.28
CA VAL A 99 16.00 3.57 -14.06
C VAL A 99 17.45 3.27 -14.52
N TYR A 100 18.33 4.26 -14.44
CA TYR A 100 19.72 4.21 -14.85
C TYR A 100 20.69 3.93 -13.68
N THR A 101 20.21 3.79 -12.44
CA THR A 101 21.09 3.72 -11.26
C THR A 101 21.95 2.48 -11.26
N GLY A 102 23.27 2.69 -11.29
CA GLY A 102 24.25 1.62 -11.35
C GLY A 102 24.52 1.09 -12.75
N HIS A 103 23.89 1.64 -13.80
CA HIS A 103 24.12 1.23 -15.18
C HIS A 103 24.69 2.38 -16.02
N SER A 104 25.90 2.21 -16.53
CA SER A 104 26.57 3.15 -17.44
C SER A 104 26.19 2.89 -18.91
N THR A 105 25.71 1.67 -19.21
CA THR A 105 25.51 1.19 -20.57
C THR A 105 24.17 0.46 -20.72
N LEU A 106 23.38 0.87 -21.72
CA LEU A 106 22.13 0.23 -22.09
C LEU A 106 22.30 -0.53 -23.40
N ILE A 107 21.91 -1.81 -23.43
CA ILE A 107 21.82 -2.58 -24.68
C ILE A 107 20.35 -2.84 -25.00
N PHE A 108 19.83 -2.17 -26.01
CA PHE A 108 18.46 -2.34 -26.48
C PHE A 108 18.34 -3.59 -27.35
N ALA A 109 17.44 -4.49 -26.95
CA ALA A 109 17.21 -5.77 -27.61
C ALA A 109 15.73 -6.01 -27.92
N SER A 110 15.48 -6.86 -28.91
CA SER A 110 14.16 -7.34 -29.31
C SER A 110 14.24 -8.82 -29.67
N TYR A 111 13.13 -9.53 -29.53
CA TYR A 111 12.99 -10.91 -29.99
C TYR A 111 13.15 -11.03 -31.51
N SER A 112 13.06 -9.92 -32.27
CA SER A 112 13.38 -9.90 -33.71
C SER A 112 14.83 -10.23 -34.03
N LEU A 113 15.75 -10.13 -33.06
CA LEU A 113 17.15 -10.57 -33.21
C LEU A 113 17.30 -12.07 -33.42
N GLY A 114 16.25 -12.84 -33.13
CA GLY A 114 16.32 -14.29 -33.12
C GLY A 114 17.15 -14.81 -31.95
N LYS A 115 17.26 -16.14 -31.85
CA LYS A 115 17.86 -16.80 -30.70
C LYS A 115 19.35 -16.53 -30.55
N GLU A 116 20.08 -16.48 -31.66
CA GLU A 116 21.53 -16.22 -31.67
C GLU A 116 21.84 -14.77 -31.30
N GLY A 117 21.17 -13.79 -31.92
CA GLY A 117 21.41 -12.38 -31.60
C GLY A 117 21.02 -12.00 -30.16
N LEU A 118 19.94 -12.60 -29.62
CA LEU A 118 19.60 -12.44 -28.20
C LEU A 118 20.66 -13.06 -27.28
N LYS A 119 21.19 -14.24 -27.66
CA LYS A 119 22.26 -14.88 -26.89
C LYS A 119 23.50 -13.99 -26.86
N ASP A 120 23.90 -13.44 -28.00
CA ASP A 120 25.09 -12.58 -28.09
C ASP A 120 24.94 -11.32 -27.22
N VAL A 121 23.77 -10.68 -27.22
CA VAL A 121 23.50 -9.49 -26.39
C VAL A 121 23.52 -9.83 -24.89
N LEU A 122 22.91 -10.96 -24.51
CA LEU A 122 22.86 -11.40 -23.11
C LEU A 122 24.24 -11.87 -22.61
N ASP A 123 25.04 -12.50 -23.46
CA ASP A 123 26.42 -12.90 -23.17
C ASP A 123 27.31 -11.68 -22.96
N THR A 124 27.18 -10.66 -23.81
CA THR A 124 27.88 -9.37 -23.64
C THR A 124 27.55 -8.67 -22.32
N ALA A 125 26.31 -8.78 -21.83
CA ALA A 125 25.89 -8.18 -20.56
C ALA A 125 26.16 -9.09 -19.34
N SER A 126 26.54 -10.35 -19.56
CA SER A 126 26.78 -11.34 -18.50
C SER A 126 28.05 -11.00 -17.74
N GLY A 127 27.92 -10.75 -16.43
CA GLY A 127 29.05 -10.41 -15.57
C GLY A 127 29.51 -8.94 -15.61
N GLU A 128 28.78 -8.08 -16.34
CA GLU A 128 29.03 -6.63 -16.38
C GLU A 128 27.96 -5.91 -15.54
N ASP A 129 28.30 -5.49 -14.32
CA ASP A 129 27.36 -4.88 -13.37
C ASP A 129 26.78 -3.54 -13.87
N ASP A 130 27.55 -2.82 -14.69
CA ASP A 130 27.20 -1.52 -15.25
C ASP A 130 26.40 -1.59 -16.57
N VAL A 131 26.09 -2.80 -17.04
CA VAL A 131 25.38 -3.05 -18.30
C VAL A 131 23.99 -3.59 -18.01
N VAL A 132 22.98 -3.08 -18.72
CA VAL A 132 21.61 -3.59 -18.66
C VAL A 132 21.02 -3.78 -20.04
N VAL A 133 20.38 -4.93 -20.25
CA VAL A 133 19.64 -5.24 -21.48
C VAL A 133 18.20 -4.73 -21.36
N VAL A 134 17.78 -3.89 -22.30
CA VAL A 134 16.48 -3.23 -22.30
C VAL A 134 15.60 -3.81 -23.40
N PHE A 135 14.45 -4.38 -23.01
CA PHE A 135 13.40 -4.83 -23.92
C PHE A 135 12.26 -3.82 -23.96
N ARG A 136 11.67 -3.62 -25.16
CA ARG A 136 10.57 -2.66 -25.35
C ARG A 136 9.26 -3.17 -24.75
N GLY A 137 9.04 -4.47 -24.82
CA GLY A 137 7.81 -5.11 -24.40
C GLY A 137 7.95 -6.62 -24.37
N ILE A 138 6.80 -7.29 -24.47
CA ILE A 138 6.72 -8.74 -24.51
C ILE A 138 6.23 -9.21 -25.89
N PRO A 139 6.63 -10.41 -26.34
CA PRO A 139 6.19 -10.93 -27.63
C PRO A 139 4.68 -10.99 -27.79
N ASP A 140 4.23 -10.85 -29.05
CA ASP A 140 2.82 -10.96 -29.42
C ASP A 140 2.25 -12.35 -29.07
N GLY A 141 1.00 -12.38 -28.62
CA GLY A 141 0.28 -13.60 -28.26
C GLY A 141 0.57 -14.17 -26.86
N MET A 142 1.51 -13.60 -26.10
CA MET A 142 1.77 -14.00 -24.71
C MET A 142 1.05 -13.10 -23.71
N SER A 143 0.67 -13.61 -22.53
CA SER A 143 0.21 -12.77 -21.41
C SER A 143 1.39 -11.95 -20.83
N ILE A 144 1.09 -10.88 -20.07
CA ILE A 144 2.13 -10.05 -19.41
C ILE A 144 3.03 -10.92 -18.51
N GLY A 145 2.41 -11.77 -17.69
CA GLY A 145 3.13 -12.67 -16.79
C GLY A 145 4.00 -13.69 -17.53
N ASP A 146 3.51 -14.24 -18.64
CA ASP A 146 4.26 -15.22 -19.43
C ASP A 146 5.43 -14.57 -20.17
N GLY A 147 5.26 -13.34 -20.66
CA GLY A 147 6.32 -12.59 -21.32
C GLY A 147 7.48 -12.23 -20.37
N ILE A 148 7.17 -11.80 -19.14
CA ILE A 148 8.20 -11.54 -18.11
C ILE A 148 8.98 -12.82 -17.80
N LYS A 149 8.28 -13.95 -17.59
CA LYS A 149 8.92 -15.25 -17.37
C LYS A 149 9.78 -15.69 -18.54
N ALA A 150 9.37 -15.41 -19.78
CA ALA A 150 10.14 -15.73 -20.97
C ALA A 150 11.47 -14.96 -21.00
N VAL A 151 11.45 -13.66 -20.68
CA VAL A 151 12.66 -12.83 -20.58
C VAL A 151 13.59 -13.33 -19.47
N GLN A 152 13.03 -13.63 -18.29
CA GLN A 152 13.81 -14.18 -17.16
C GLN A 152 14.49 -15.50 -17.53
N LYS A 153 13.74 -16.42 -18.16
CA LYS A 153 14.28 -17.71 -18.62
C LYS A 153 15.36 -17.59 -19.68
N LEU A 154 15.36 -16.50 -20.47
CA LEU A 154 16.45 -16.21 -21.40
C LEU A 154 17.70 -15.74 -20.67
N ALA A 155 17.55 -14.84 -19.68
CA ALA A 155 18.67 -14.35 -18.87
C ALA A 155 19.29 -15.47 -17.99
N GLU A 156 18.47 -16.34 -17.40
CA GLU A 156 18.91 -17.48 -16.57
C GLU A 156 19.74 -18.53 -17.33
N GLN A 157 19.81 -18.46 -18.67
CA GLN A 157 20.70 -19.33 -19.45
C GLN A 157 22.17 -18.87 -19.40
N MET A 158 22.44 -17.67 -18.90
CA MET A 158 23.78 -17.12 -18.73
C MET A 158 24.22 -17.24 -17.28
N ASP A 159 25.53 -17.38 -17.08
CA ASP A 159 26.16 -17.41 -15.76
C ASP A 159 27.41 -16.51 -15.78
N PRO A 160 27.42 -15.36 -15.06
CA PRO A 160 26.35 -14.84 -14.20
C PRO A 160 25.09 -14.38 -14.94
N VAL A 161 23.95 -14.27 -14.23
CA VAL A 161 22.70 -13.78 -14.85
C VAL A 161 22.83 -12.27 -15.15
N PRO A 162 22.64 -11.81 -16.40
CA PRO A 162 22.73 -10.41 -16.76
C PRO A 162 21.56 -9.59 -16.23
N ASN A 163 21.76 -8.28 -16.08
CA ASN A 163 20.68 -7.35 -15.75
C ASN A 163 19.76 -7.13 -16.95
N VAL A 164 18.46 -7.41 -16.79
CA VAL A 164 17.47 -7.26 -17.85
C VAL A 164 16.24 -6.49 -17.37
N VAL A 165 15.77 -5.53 -18.16
CA VAL A 165 14.59 -4.70 -17.86
C VAL A 165 13.63 -4.63 -19.04
N ILE A 166 12.34 -4.50 -18.76
CA ILE A 166 11.31 -4.20 -19.76
C ILE A 166 10.89 -2.76 -19.55
N ASN A 167 11.26 -1.86 -20.48
CA ASN A 167 11.00 -0.44 -20.34
C ASN A 167 10.85 0.25 -21.70
N SER A 168 9.59 0.50 -22.12
CA SER A 168 9.32 1.19 -23.38
C SER A 168 9.66 2.69 -23.35
N VAL A 169 9.70 3.32 -22.17
CA VAL A 169 10.09 4.74 -22.03
C VAL A 169 11.54 4.96 -22.42
N LEU A 170 12.44 4.01 -22.11
CA LEU A 170 13.85 4.10 -22.53
C LEU A 170 14.00 4.07 -24.05
N PHE A 171 13.21 3.22 -24.75
CA PHE A 171 13.22 3.19 -26.22
C PHE A 171 12.77 4.53 -26.81
N GLN A 172 11.72 5.12 -26.26
CA GLN A 172 11.23 6.43 -26.69
C GLN A 172 12.25 7.54 -26.40
N LYS A 173 12.83 7.53 -25.20
CA LYS A 173 13.76 8.57 -24.76
C LYS A 173 15.08 8.58 -25.54
N HIS A 174 15.59 7.42 -25.91
CA HIS A 174 16.81 7.28 -26.71
C HIS A 174 16.53 7.17 -28.22
N ASN A 175 15.27 7.37 -28.64
CA ASN A 175 14.82 7.27 -30.04
C ASN A 175 15.28 5.97 -30.73
N VAL A 176 15.20 4.85 -30.03
CA VAL A 176 15.63 3.54 -30.55
C VAL A 176 14.49 2.90 -31.35
N THR A 177 14.68 2.76 -32.66
CA THR A 177 13.70 2.15 -33.58
C THR A 177 14.16 0.82 -34.17
N SER A 178 15.45 0.49 -34.02
CA SER A 178 16.07 -0.75 -34.51
C SER A 178 17.02 -1.32 -33.46
N VAL A 179 17.26 -2.62 -33.49
CA VAL A 179 18.13 -3.34 -32.54
C VAL A 179 19.11 -4.27 -33.27
N PRO A 180 20.24 -4.67 -32.64
CA PRO A 180 20.69 -4.24 -31.32
C PRO A 180 21.16 -2.78 -31.36
N THR A 181 20.90 -2.02 -30.30
CA THR A 181 21.41 -0.65 -30.16
C THR A 181 22.07 -0.51 -28.81
N ILE A 182 23.31 -0.04 -28.75
CA ILE A 182 24.04 0.20 -27.51
C ILE A 182 24.06 1.71 -27.27
N VAL A 183 23.73 2.12 -26.05
CA VAL A 183 23.81 3.51 -25.57
C VAL A 183 24.72 3.55 -24.35
N VAL A 184 25.76 4.37 -24.41
CA VAL A 184 26.65 4.68 -23.29
C VAL A 184 26.21 6.00 -22.68
N LEU A 185 26.15 6.05 -21.35
CA LEU A 185 25.69 7.17 -20.55
C LEU A 185 26.87 7.90 -19.91
N GLU A 186 26.73 9.20 -19.68
CA GLU A 186 27.72 9.97 -18.92
C GLU A 186 27.77 9.50 -17.44
N GLU A 187 28.97 9.38 -16.87
CA GLU A 187 29.16 9.12 -15.43
C GLU A 187 28.66 10.33 -14.61
N GLU A 188 27.63 10.08 -13.80
CA GLU A 188 26.97 11.01 -12.87
C GLU A 188 26.40 12.31 -13.46
N THR A 189 25.08 12.29 -13.69
CA THR A 189 24.28 13.52 -13.63
C THR A 189 23.88 13.84 -12.20
N LYS A 190 23.83 15.14 -11.89
CA LYS A 190 23.38 15.71 -10.61
C LYS A 190 22.18 14.94 -10.04
N PRO A 191 22.08 14.76 -8.70
CA PRO A 191 20.93 14.11 -8.07
C PRO A 191 19.60 14.64 -8.63
N GLY A 192 18.74 13.73 -9.10
CA GLY A 192 17.44 14.07 -9.68
C GLY A 192 17.43 14.44 -11.17
N HIS A 193 18.53 14.26 -11.91
CA HIS A 193 18.54 14.35 -13.37
C HIS A 193 18.95 13.03 -13.99
N ASP A 194 18.27 12.64 -15.06
CA ASP A 194 18.65 11.47 -15.83
C ASP A 194 20.02 11.66 -16.51
N PRO A 195 20.84 10.59 -16.61
CA PRO A 195 22.12 10.67 -17.29
C PRO A 195 21.92 11.00 -18.77
N LYS A 196 22.85 11.79 -19.31
CA LYS A 196 22.87 12.12 -20.73
C LYS A 196 23.47 10.97 -21.53
N GLU A 197 23.00 10.84 -22.76
CA GLU A 197 23.59 9.95 -23.75
C GLU A 197 24.95 10.49 -24.18
N LEU A 198 26.02 9.75 -23.89
CA LEU A 198 27.39 10.05 -24.29
C LEU A 198 27.66 9.54 -25.71
N ALA A 199 27.27 8.29 -25.98
CA ALA A 199 27.46 7.67 -27.27
C ALA A 199 26.36 6.65 -27.59
N LYS A 200 26.11 6.43 -28.87
CA LYS A 200 25.15 5.43 -29.34
C LYS A 200 25.61 4.77 -30.63
N VAL A 201 25.37 3.47 -30.76
CA VAL A 201 25.64 2.71 -31.99
C VAL A 201 24.57 1.66 -32.23
N THR A 202 24.16 1.48 -33.48
CA THR A 202 23.19 0.47 -33.90
C THR A 202 23.89 -0.66 -34.67
N GLY A 203 23.44 -1.90 -34.47
CA GLY A 203 23.88 -3.08 -35.21
C GLY A 203 25.09 -3.81 -34.62
N LEU A 204 25.54 -3.44 -33.42
CA LEU A 204 26.61 -4.14 -32.70
C LEU A 204 26.04 -4.86 -31.48
N SER A 205 26.48 -6.09 -31.24
CA SER A 205 26.12 -6.90 -30.07
C SER A 205 27.20 -6.89 -28.98
N THR A 206 28.38 -6.31 -29.23
CA THR A 206 29.52 -6.27 -28.29
C THR A 206 29.91 -4.83 -27.95
N LEU A 207 30.47 -4.64 -26.74
CA LEU A 207 30.82 -3.32 -26.20
C LEU A 207 32.20 -2.81 -26.61
N GLU A 208 33.10 -3.70 -27.04
CA GLU A 208 34.52 -3.40 -27.26
C GLU A 208 34.74 -2.20 -28.20
N TRP A 209 33.98 -2.15 -29.29
CA TRP A 209 34.13 -1.09 -30.29
C TRP A 209 33.67 0.25 -29.74
N ILE A 210 32.46 0.34 -29.17
CA ILE A 210 31.93 1.61 -28.67
C ILE A 210 32.72 2.12 -27.46
N ARG A 211 33.16 1.23 -26.56
CA ARG A 211 34.04 1.60 -25.44
C ARG A 211 35.34 2.21 -25.95
N LYS A 212 35.97 1.59 -26.96
CA LYS A 212 37.21 2.12 -27.57
C LYS A 212 37.03 3.52 -28.17
N GLU A 213 35.92 3.78 -28.87
CA GLU A 213 35.65 5.10 -29.46
C GLU A 213 35.38 6.15 -28.36
N VAL A 214 34.62 5.79 -27.33
CA VAL A 214 34.37 6.66 -26.16
C VAL A 214 35.66 6.96 -25.39
N ASP A 215 36.52 5.95 -25.18
CA ASP A 215 37.83 6.11 -24.53
C ASP A 215 38.79 6.98 -25.36
N ALA A 216 38.61 7.00 -26.69
CA ALA A 216 39.33 7.90 -27.60
C ALA A 216 38.80 9.34 -27.58
N GLY A 217 37.72 9.62 -26.84
CA GLY A 217 37.08 10.93 -26.72
C GLY A 217 36.02 11.20 -27.77
N GLU A 218 35.65 10.22 -28.58
CA GLU A 218 34.57 10.33 -29.56
C GLU A 218 33.20 10.18 -28.87
N SER A 219 32.21 10.97 -29.27
CA SER A 219 30.88 10.98 -28.66
C SER A 219 29.80 11.26 -29.70
N GLY A 220 28.55 10.97 -29.33
CA GLY A 220 27.37 11.12 -30.18
C GLY A 220 26.92 9.82 -30.87
N ASP A 221 26.12 9.97 -31.91
CA ASP A 221 25.50 8.84 -32.63
C ASP A 221 26.43 8.34 -33.74
N PHE A 222 27.00 7.14 -33.56
CA PHE A 222 27.88 6.48 -34.52
C PHE A 222 27.14 5.80 -35.68
N GLY A 223 25.81 5.87 -35.70
CA GLY A 223 24.95 5.29 -36.72
C GLY A 223 24.95 3.77 -36.72
N VAL A 224 24.72 3.19 -37.89
CA VAL A 224 24.62 1.73 -38.09
C VAL A 224 25.99 1.16 -38.46
N ARG A 225 26.50 0.25 -37.62
CA ARG A 225 27.82 -0.39 -37.78
C ARG A 225 27.76 -1.91 -37.96
N GLY A 226 26.56 -2.48 -37.99
CA GLY A 226 26.33 -3.90 -38.27
C GLY A 226 24.87 -4.21 -38.60
N PRO A 227 24.45 -5.48 -38.61
CA PRO A 227 23.09 -5.87 -38.95
C PRO A 227 22.10 -5.32 -37.91
N ALA A 228 21.11 -4.57 -38.39
CA ALA A 228 20.04 -3.99 -37.57
C ALA A 228 18.69 -4.50 -38.05
N VAL A 229 17.81 -4.82 -37.11
CA VAL A 229 16.44 -5.29 -37.38
C VAL A 229 15.44 -4.40 -36.67
N GLU A 230 14.26 -4.26 -37.25
CA GLU A 230 13.15 -3.55 -36.62
C GLU A 230 12.67 -4.29 -35.37
N ILE A 231 12.16 -3.53 -34.41
CA ILE A 231 11.67 -4.07 -33.14
C ILE A 231 10.33 -4.79 -33.37
N ALA A 232 10.23 -6.05 -32.96
CA ALA A 232 9.02 -6.84 -33.13
C ALA A 232 7.95 -6.57 -32.06
N GLU A 233 8.34 -6.20 -30.83
CA GLU A 233 7.37 -6.05 -29.74
C GLU A 233 6.55 -4.77 -29.87
N GLN A 234 5.25 -4.89 -29.58
CA GLN A 234 4.42 -3.74 -29.30
C GLN A 234 4.89 -3.02 -28.03
N ASP A 235 4.66 -1.71 -28.00
CA ASP A 235 4.94 -0.91 -26.82
C ASP A 235 4.12 -1.42 -25.63
N PHE A 236 4.81 -1.81 -24.55
CA PHE A 236 4.17 -2.37 -23.37
C PHE A 236 3.13 -1.44 -22.75
N ILE A 237 3.39 -0.13 -22.75
CA ILE A 237 2.47 0.87 -22.18
C ILE A 237 1.20 0.95 -23.03
N GLU A 238 1.34 0.98 -24.35
CA GLU A 238 0.19 1.05 -25.26
C GLU A 238 -0.66 -0.22 -25.20
N ARG A 239 -0.02 -1.39 -25.10
CA ARG A 239 -0.73 -2.65 -24.90
C ARG A 239 -1.46 -2.70 -23.56
N ALA A 240 -0.84 -2.23 -22.48
CA ALA A 240 -1.48 -2.14 -21.18
C ALA A 240 -2.69 -1.18 -21.21
N LYS A 241 -2.55 -0.01 -21.83
CA LYS A 241 -3.66 0.94 -22.04
C LYS A 241 -4.82 0.31 -22.81
N ALA A 242 -4.54 -0.38 -23.92
CA ALA A 242 -5.57 -1.02 -24.72
C ALA A 242 -6.34 -2.10 -23.94
N GLN A 243 -5.62 -2.88 -23.12
CA GLN A 243 -6.24 -3.90 -22.27
C GLN A 243 -7.12 -3.27 -21.17
N LEU A 244 -6.68 -2.17 -20.56
CA LEU A 244 -7.43 -1.46 -19.52
C LEU A 244 -8.66 -0.72 -20.08
N ALA A 245 -8.58 -0.22 -21.33
CA ALA A 245 -9.68 0.46 -22.00
C ALA A 245 -10.88 -0.45 -22.30
N GLY A 246 -10.65 -1.76 -22.42
CA GLY A 246 -11.70 -2.76 -22.63
C GLY A 246 -12.44 -3.19 -21.36
N ILE A 247 -12.07 -2.68 -20.18
CA ILE A 247 -12.68 -3.04 -18.90
C ILE A 247 -13.80 -2.06 -18.58
N ASP A 248 -15.01 -2.58 -18.38
CA ASP A 248 -16.11 -1.79 -17.81
C ASP A 248 -15.89 -1.63 -16.29
N TRP A 249 -15.28 -0.52 -15.92
CA TRP A 249 -14.96 -0.18 -14.53
C TRP A 249 -16.21 0.16 -13.71
N GLU A 250 -17.24 0.72 -14.34
CA GLU A 250 -18.51 1.04 -13.68
C GLU A 250 -19.25 -0.25 -13.31
N GLU A 251 -19.34 -1.20 -14.24
CA GLU A 251 -19.93 -2.50 -13.95
C GLU A 251 -19.14 -3.26 -12.86
N LYS A 252 -17.81 -3.24 -12.92
CA LYS A 252 -16.98 -3.86 -11.89
C LYS A 252 -17.15 -3.21 -10.51
N LYS A 253 -17.33 -1.89 -10.45
CA LYS A 253 -17.64 -1.16 -9.22
C LYS A 253 -18.98 -1.60 -8.65
N ASP A 254 -20.02 -1.64 -9.47
CA ASP A 254 -21.36 -2.08 -9.05
C ASP A 254 -21.37 -3.53 -8.56
N GLN A 255 -20.66 -4.42 -9.26
CA GLN A 255 -20.50 -5.81 -8.84
C GLN A 255 -19.74 -5.92 -7.51
N ALA A 256 -18.71 -5.11 -7.29
CA ALA A 256 -17.96 -5.10 -6.04
C ALA A 256 -18.83 -4.62 -4.86
N VAL A 257 -19.62 -3.56 -5.06
CA VAL A 257 -20.58 -3.04 -4.06
C VAL A 257 -21.63 -4.10 -3.69
N LYS A 258 -22.17 -4.83 -4.67
CA LYS A 258 -23.14 -5.92 -4.45
C LYS A 258 -22.53 -7.11 -3.69
N ARG A 259 -21.27 -7.47 -3.98
CA ARG A 259 -20.59 -8.62 -3.37
C ARG A 259 -20.00 -8.32 -1.98
N PHE A 260 -19.84 -7.05 -1.60
CA PHE A 260 -19.19 -6.66 -0.34
C PHE A 260 -19.77 -7.38 0.88
N TRP A 261 -21.09 -7.28 1.12
CA TRP A 261 -21.75 -7.89 2.28
C TRP A 261 -21.85 -9.41 2.20
N HIS A 262 -21.90 -9.97 1.00
CA HIS A 262 -21.90 -11.42 0.78
C HIS A 262 -20.56 -12.06 1.14
N ASN A 263 -19.46 -11.36 0.81
CA ASN A 263 -18.10 -11.85 1.10
C ASN A 263 -17.65 -11.55 2.53
N GLN A 264 -18.42 -10.77 3.29
CA GLN A 264 -18.04 -10.39 4.64
C GLN A 264 -18.15 -11.59 5.61
N GLN A 265 -17.06 -11.87 6.31
CA GLN A 265 -17.07 -12.80 7.44
C GLN A 265 -17.44 -12.03 8.70
N PHE A 266 -18.61 -12.32 9.26
CA PHE A 266 -19.10 -11.69 10.48
C PHE A 266 -18.58 -12.39 11.72
N ASN A 267 -18.25 -11.60 12.74
CA ASN A 267 -17.82 -12.11 14.04
C ASN A 267 -19.00 -12.09 15.00
N GLU A 268 -19.98 -12.96 14.76
CA GLU A 268 -21.16 -13.04 15.62
C GLU A 268 -20.80 -13.43 17.06
N ARG A 269 -21.58 -12.90 18.01
CA ARG A 269 -21.43 -13.21 19.43
C ARG A 269 -22.78 -13.60 20.00
N PRO A 270 -22.85 -14.64 20.83
CA PRO A 270 -24.09 -15.01 21.49
C PRO A 270 -24.58 -13.88 22.41
N ARG A 271 -25.89 -13.82 22.65
CA ARG A 271 -26.48 -12.93 23.66
C ARG A 271 -25.92 -13.25 25.04
N ALA A 272 -25.69 -12.23 25.86
CA ALA A 272 -25.23 -12.44 27.23
C ALA A 272 -26.36 -13.07 28.06
N PRO A 273 -26.13 -14.22 28.72
CA PRO A 273 -27.19 -14.91 29.47
C PRO A 273 -27.50 -14.25 30.83
N ARG A 274 -26.62 -13.36 31.29
CA ARG A 274 -26.76 -12.58 32.53
C ARG A 274 -25.83 -11.38 32.47
N TYR A 275 -26.12 -10.35 33.27
CA TYR A 275 -25.19 -9.25 33.46
C TYR A 275 -23.87 -9.77 34.05
N ARG A 276 -22.76 -9.31 33.48
CA ARG A 276 -21.43 -9.56 34.03
C ARG A 276 -20.50 -8.39 33.78
N GLU A 277 -19.55 -8.26 34.69
CA GLU A 277 -18.56 -7.19 34.70
C GLU A 277 -17.20 -7.79 35.02
N ARG A 278 -16.17 -7.30 34.34
CA ARG A 278 -14.78 -7.71 34.58
C ARG A 278 -13.82 -6.57 34.31
N LEU A 279 -12.73 -6.58 35.06
CA LEU A 279 -11.57 -5.74 34.83
C LEU A 279 -10.56 -6.52 33.99
N LEU A 280 -10.08 -5.89 32.93
CA LEU A 280 -9.07 -6.45 32.04
C LEU A 280 -7.82 -5.58 32.08
N ASP A 281 -6.71 -6.18 32.49
CA ASP A 281 -5.40 -5.53 32.50
C ASP A 281 -4.84 -5.48 31.07
N PRO A 282 -4.62 -4.27 30.51
CA PRO A 282 -4.10 -4.12 29.17
C PRO A 282 -2.58 -4.18 29.08
N SER A 283 -1.88 -4.48 30.19
CA SER A 283 -0.42 -4.55 30.23
C SER A 283 0.14 -5.55 29.23
N ILE A 284 1.19 -5.13 28.53
CA ILE A 284 1.88 -5.94 27.53
C ILE A 284 3.34 -6.12 27.90
N TYR A 285 3.88 -7.30 27.60
CA TYR A 285 5.30 -7.59 27.71
C TYR A 285 6.04 -7.19 26.42
N LEU A 286 7.13 -6.45 26.55
CA LEU A 286 7.91 -5.97 25.42
C LEU A 286 8.97 -6.99 25.00
N SER A 287 8.82 -7.55 23.80
CA SER A 287 9.77 -8.50 23.22
C SER A 287 11.02 -7.85 22.60
N LYS A 288 11.00 -6.53 22.42
CA LYS A 288 12.09 -5.71 21.87
C LYS A 288 12.05 -4.29 22.43
N ASP A 289 13.19 -3.61 22.38
CA ASP A 289 13.30 -2.19 22.72
C ASP A 289 12.39 -1.36 21.79
N ILE A 290 11.77 -0.33 22.35
CA ILE A 290 10.98 0.67 21.63
C ILE A 290 11.71 2.01 21.72
N SER A 291 12.14 2.52 20.56
CA SER A 291 12.79 3.80 20.42
C SER A 291 11.92 4.81 19.68
N THR A 292 12.13 6.09 19.95
CA THR A 292 11.63 7.18 19.11
C THR A 292 12.35 7.20 17.75
N ALA A 293 11.88 8.03 16.82
CA ALA A 293 12.52 8.22 15.52
C ALA A 293 13.96 8.76 15.64
N GLU A 294 14.25 9.51 16.70
CA GLU A 294 15.59 10.03 17.02
C GLU A 294 16.50 9.00 17.72
N GLY A 295 16.05 7.74 17.86
CA GLY A 295 16.84 6.66 18.45
C GLY A 295 16.83 6.63 19.99
N VAL A 296 16.02 7.48 20.64
CA VAL A 296 15.90 7.48 22.11
C VAL A 296 15.01 6.32 22.55
N VAL A 297 15.58 5.39 23.32
CA VAL A 297 14.83 4.24 23.86
C VAL A 297 14.00 4.68 25.06
N PHE A 298 12.67 4.63 24.96
CA PHE A 298 11.76 4.96 26.06
C PHE A 298 11.11 3.74 26.72
N ALA A 299 11.27 2.55 26.12
CA ALA A 299 10.88 1.29 26.73
C ALA A 299 11.83 0.17 26.32
N ARG A 300 12.29 -0.63 27.29
CA ARG A 300 13.28 -1.71 27.07
C ARG A 300 12.60 -3.05 26.87
N LYS A 301 13.25 -3.91 26.09
CA LYS A 301 12.94 -5.35 26.03
C LYS A 301 12.91 -5.93 27.45
N GLY A 302 11.87 -6.69 27.74
CA GLY A 302 11.67 -7.31 29.04
C GLY A 302 10.78 -6.51 30.00
N GLU A 303 10.48 -5.25 29.67
CA GLU A 303 9.57 -4.44 30.49
C GLU A 303 8.10 -4.83 30.23
N VAL A 304 7.29 -4.65 31.27
CA VAL A 304 5.83 -4.74 31.20
C VAL A 304 5.29 -3.32 31.22
N ILE A 305 4.57 -2.93 30.16
CA ILE A 305 3.99 -1.59 30.05
C ILE A 305 2.48 -1.69 29.95
N ASN A 306 1.80 -0.91 30.79
CA ASN A 306 0.38 -0.65 30.66
C ASN A 306 0.18 0.54 29.70
N PRO A 307 -0.54 0.36 28.57
CA PRO A 307 -0.76 1.44 27.61
C PRO A 307 -1.79 2.47 28.09
N LEU A 308 -2.52 2.20 29.18
CA LEU A 308 -3.46 3.12 29.78
C LEU A 308 -2.79 4.04 30.78
N CYS A 309 -3.30 5.25 30.80
CA CYS A 309 -3.02 6.28 31.78
C CYS A 309 -4.36 6.70 32.40
N ALA A 310 -4.40 6.85 33.72
CA ALA A 310 -5.62 7.20 34.43
C ALA A 310 -6.13 8.60 34.04
N HIS A 311 -7.45 8.75 34.08
CA HIS A 311 -8.09 10.04 33.78
C HIS A 311 -7.73 11.10 34.82
N GLY A 312 -7.19 12.23 34.33
CA GLY A 312 -6.77 13.35 35.17
C GLY A 312 -5.32 13.27 35.65
N GLU A 313 -4.59 12.21 35.28
CA GLU A 313 -3.16 12.09 35.52
C GLU A 313 -2.35 12.49 34.28
N GLU A 314 -1.11 12.93 34.49
CA GLU A 314 -0.15 13.19 33.42
C GLU A 314 0.37 11.86 32.86
N CYS A 315 0.14 11.64 31.56
CA CYS A 315 0.50 10.38 30.93
C CYS A 315 1.99 10.28 30.64
N LYS A 316 2.57 9.15 31.02
CA LYS A 316 3.96 8.80 30.70
C LYS A 316 4.11 8.56 29.19
N PRO A 317 5.31 8.77 28.62
CA PRO A 317 5.59 8.40 27.24
C PRO A 317 5.16 6.95 26.93
N GLY A 318 4.45 6.75 25.81
CA GLY A 318 3.91 5.45 25.43
C GLY A 318 2.57 5.05 26.08
N THR A 319 2.00 5.90 26.95
CA THR A 319 0.68 5.67 27.57
C THR A 319 -0.33 6.71 27.10
N ARG A 320 -1.62 6.38 27.14
CA ARG A 320 -2.71 7.31 26.77
C ARG A 320 -3.95 7.11 27.63
N GLN A 321 -4.68 8.20 27.85
CA GLN A 321 -6.04 8.10 28.40
C GLN A 321 -6.97 7.47 27.36
N PHE A 322 -7.82 6.55 27.82
CA PHE A 322 -8.84 5.96 26.97
C PHE A 322 -10.16 6.70 27.17
N THR A 323 -10.34 7.78 26.42
CA THR A 323 -11.49 8.68 26.56
C THR A 323 -12.71 8.26 25.73
N GLN A 324 -12.83 6.98 25.40
CA GLN A 324 -13.92 6.47 24.57
C GLN A 324 -14.64 5.32 25.27
N ALA A 325 -15.94 5.20 25.02
CA ALA A 325 -16.68 3.98 25.29
C ALA A 325 -16.83 3.19 24.00
N VAL A 326 -16.59 1.88 24.04
CA VAL A 326 -16.83 0.99 22.90
C VAL A 326 -18.06 0.16 23.20
N ILE A 327 -19.06 0.22 22.33
CA ILE A 327 -20.31 -0.53 22.45
C ILE A 327 -20.37 -1.54 21.31
N ILE A 328 -20.38 -2.81 21.65
CA ILE A 328 -20.44 -3.93 20.72
C ILE A 328 -21.83 -4.57 20.83
N PHE A 329 -22.56 -4.69 19.73
CA PHE A 329 -23.93 -5.18 19.71
C PHE A 329 -24.26 -5.89 18.41
N ASP A 330 -25.35 -6.65 18.42
CA ASP A 330 -25.96 -7.20 17.21
C ASP A 330 -27.11 -6.29 16.75
N PRO A 331 -26.99 -5.60 15.61
CA PRO A 331 -28.06 -4.74 15.11
C PRO A 331 -29.29 -5.52 14.61
N LEU A 332 -29.14 -6.81 14.30
CA LEU A 332 -30.27 -7.65 13.87
C LEU A 332 -31.11 -8.12 15.06
N ASP A 333 -30.58 -7.93 16.28
CA ASP A 333 -31.26 -8.23 17.52
C ASP A 333 -32.03 -7.01 18.04
N LYS A 334 -33.34 -6.97 17.75
CA LYS A 334 -34.22 -5.87 18.16
C LYS A 334 -34.13 -5.52 19.65
N LYS A 335 -34.00 -6.52 20.52
CA LYS A 335 -33.94 -6.28 21.97
C LYS A 335 -32.61 -5.64 22.38
N GLN A 336 -31.51 -5.92 21.67
CA GLN A 336 -30.26 -5.19 21.87
C GLN A 336 -30.39 -3.74 21.42
N MET A 337 -31.04 -3.50 20.27
CA MET A 337 -31.28 -2.15 19.78
C MET A 337 -32.13 -1.32 20.75
N GLU A 338 -33.18 -1.90 21.34
CA GLU A 338 -33.99 -1.27 22.39
C GLU A 338 -33.15 -0.96 23.64
N LEU A 339 -32.35 -1.93 24.10
CA LEU A 339 -31.48 -1.75 25.25
C LEU A 339 -30.42 -0.65 25.03
N LEU A 340 -29.93 -0.47 23.81
CA LEU A 340 -28.97 0.59 23.47
C LEU A 340 -29.55 1.98 23.69
N THR A 341 -30.83 2.20 23.39
CA THR A 341 -31.49 3.50 23.62
C THR A 341 -31.42 3.91 25.09
N GLU A 342 -31.45 2.95 26.01
CA GLU A 342 -31.32 3.21 27.45
C GLU A 342 -29.86 3.25 27.94
N LEU A 343 -28.98 2.41 27.36
CA LEU A 343 -27.58 2.30 27.79
C LEU A 343 -26.73 3.47 27.33
N VAL A 344 -26.89 3.93 26.09
CA VAL A 344 -26.03 4.95 25.48
C VAL A 344 -25.99 6.25 26.30
N PRO A 345 -27.13 6.84 26.73
CA PRO A 345 -27.11 8.08 27.52
C PRO A 345 -26.38 7.91 28.87
N LYS A 346 -26.50 6.73 29.50
CA LYS A 346 -25.82 6.42 30.76
C LYS A 346 -24.31 6.33 30.54
N VAL A 347 -23.88 5.64 29.48
CA VAL A 347 -22.47 5.47 29.12
C VAL A 347 -21.82 6.82 28.74
N GLN A 348 -22.52 7.69 28.04
CA GLN A 348 -22.04 9.03 27.68
C GLN A 348 -21.77 9.92 28.91
N GLN A 349 -22.48 9.69 30.01
CA GLN A 349 -22.31 10.43 31.27
C GLN A 349 -21.21 9.84 32.17
N GLU A 350 -20.63 8.70 31.81
CA GLU A 350 -19.56 8.09 32.59
C GLU A 350 -18.29 8.94 32.58
N ARG A 351 -17.65 9.05 33.75
CA ARG A 351 -16.43 9.85 33.92
C ARG A 351 -15.33 9.36 32.98
N GLY A 352 -14.81 10.28 32.17
CA GLY A 352 -13.71 10.01 31.25
C GLY A 352 -14.16 9.65 29.83
N VAL A 353 -15.44 9.35 29.61
CA VAL A 353 -15.99 9.12 28.28
C VAL A 353 -16.21 10.46 27.57
N GLN A 354 -15.54 10.66 26.44
CA GLN A 354 -15.70 11.83 25.57
C GLN A 354 -16.38 11.48 24.25
N ARG A 355 -16.35 10.21 23.84
CA ARG A 355 -17.00 9.72 22.62
C ARG A 355 -17.41 8.26 22.74
N VAL A 356 -18.43 7.87 21.98
CA VAL A 356 -18.91 6.48 21.89
C VAL A 356 -18.54 5.92 20.51
N THR A 357 -18.01 4.70 20.48
CA THR A 357 -17.71 3.94 19.27
C THR A 357 -18.64 2.74 19.20
N TYR A 358 -19.39 2.63 18.11
CA TYR A 358 -20.37 1.57 17.87
C TYR A 358 -19.77 0.48 17.00
N ILE A 359 -19.89 -0.77 17.41
CA ILE A 359 -19.38 -1.93 16.69
C ILE A 359 -20.50 -2.96 16.55
N ALA A 360 -20.93 -3.22 15.31
CA ALA A 360 -21.89 -4.26 14.96
C ALA A 360 -21.19 -5.61 14.80
N THR A 361 -21.80 -6.68 15.30
CA THR A 361 -21.34 -8.06 15.05
C THR A 361 -21.60 -8.52 13.63
N GLN A 362 -22.70 -8.05 13.02
CA GLN A 362 -23.18 -8.44 11.70
C GLN A 362 -24.12 -7.39 11.09
N PHE A 363 -24.45 -7.56 9.81
CA PHE A 363 -25.53 -6.85 9.10
C PHE A 363 -26.27 -7.84 8.19
N GLU A 364 -27.46 -7.48 7.71
CA GLU A 364 -28.17 -8.28 6.71
C GLU A 364 -27.34 -8.37 5.43
N ARG A 365 -27.24 -9.56 4.83
CA ARG A 365 -26.40 -9.75 3.63
C ARG A 365 -27.05 -9.23 2.36
N ASP A 366 -28.35 -9.46 2.21
CA ASP A 366 -29.11 -9.11 1.01
C ASP A 366 -29.34 -7.60 0.91
N SER A 367 -29.66 -6.96 2.02
CA SER A 367 -29.96 -5.53 2.14
C SER A 367 -28.81 -4.72 2.74
N GLY A 368 -27.58 -5.25 2.76
CA GLY A 368 -26.54 -4.82 3.71
C GLY A 368 -26.20 -3.34 3.75
N TRP A 369 -26.29 -2.62 2.63
CA TRP A 369 -26.08 -1.16 2.62
C TRP A 369 -27.25 -0.39 3.25
N ASP A 370 -28.49 -0.84 3.00
CA ASP A 370 -29.68 -0.28 3.65
C ASP A 370 -29.72 -0.65 5.13
N SER A 371 -29.36 -1.89 5.48
CA SER A 371 -29.20 -2.36 6.86
C SER A 371 -28.16 -1.52 7.61
N TYR A 372 -26.98 -1.31 7.01
CA TYR A 372 -25.95 -0.44 7.56
C TYR A 372 -26.45 0.99 7.79
N LYS A 373 -27.07 1.59 6.76
CA LYS A 373 -27.60 2.95 6.83
C LYS A 373 -28.66 3.09 7.93
N HIS A 374 -29.61 2.15 7.99
CA HIS A 374 -30.66 2.16 9.01
C HIS A 374 -30.07 2.13 10.42
N VAL A 375 -29.05 1.31 10.67
CA VAL A 375 -28.40 1.21 11.98
C VAL A 375 -27.62 2.49 12.29
N THR A 376 -26.85 3.04 11.35
CA THR A 376 -26.12 4.30 11.56
C THR A 376 -27.06 5.47 11.83
N ASP A 377 -28.20 5.54 11.13
CA ASP A 377 -29.22 6.56 11.35
C ASP A 377 -29.88 6.41 12.72
N THR A 378 -30.06 5.16 13.19
CA THR A 378 -30.67 4.85 14.50
C THR A 378 -29.77 5.27 15.67
N VAL A 379 -28.45 5.04 15.55
CA VAL A 379 -27.48 5.41 16.61
C VAL A 379 -26.89 6.81 16.43
N ASP A 380 -27.26 7.51 15.36
CA ASP A 380 -26.74 8.83 14.95
C ASP A 380 -25.20 8.90 14.96
N ALA A 381 -24.56 7.82 14.47
CA ALA A 381 -23.11 7.67 14.50
C ALA A 381 -22.63 6.59 13.51
N PRO A 382 -21.35 6.65 13.07
CA PRO A 382 -20.77 5.58 12.28
C PRO A 382 -20.68 4.28 13.11
N VAL A 383 -20.97 3.16 12.45
CA VAL A 383 -20.92 1.82 13.03
C VAL A 383 -19.83 1.01 12.35
N TYR A 384 -18.97 0.37 13.13
CA TYR A 384 -17.88 -0.45 12.61
C TYR A 384 -18.23 -1.93 12.69
N LEU A 385 -17.56 -2.78 11.91
CA LEU A 385 -17.69 -4.23 12.03
C LEU A 385 -16.78 -4.78 13.13
N LEU A 386 -17.30 -5.76 13.89
CA LEU A 386 -16.52 -6.46 14.89
C LEU A 386 -15.40 -7.27 14.21
N THR A 387 -14.18 -7.07 14.70
CA THR A 387 -12.98 -7.76 14.22
C THR A 387 -12.46 -8.75 15.26
N PRO A 388 -11.74 -9.82 14.85
CA PRO A 388 -11.14 -10.77 15.78
C PRO A 388 -10.19 -10.09 16.79
N ASP A 389 -9.48 -9.04 16.38
CA ASP A 389 -8.57 -8.30 17.26
C ASP A 389 -9.30 -7.62 18.42
N VAL A 390 -10.46 -7.01 18.17
CA VAL A 390 -11.28 -6.39 19.23
C VAL A 390 -11.78 -7.46 20.19
N VAL A 391 -12.25 -8.58 19.66
CA VAL A 391 -12.68 -9.73 20.46
C VAL A 391 -11.54 -10.20 21.35
N ASN A 392 -10.38 -10.52 20.77
CA ASN A 392 -9.26 -11.09 21.50
C ASN A 392 -8.71 -10.10 22.53
N ARG A 393 -8.63 -8.82 22.17
CA ARG A 393 -8.03 -7.78 23.02
C ARG A 393 -8.85 -7.46 24.26
N PHE A 394 -10.17 -7.49 24.13
CA PHE A 394 -11.12 -7.19 25.22
C PHE A 394 -11.82 -8.44 25.75
N GLN A 395 -11.41 -9.61 25.24
CA GLN A 395 -11.96 -10.93 25.56
C GLN A 395 -13.48 -11.03 25.39
N VAL A 396 -14.07 -10.29 24.45
CA VAL A 396 -15.54 -10.18 24.29
C VAL A 396 -16.13 -11.55 23.97
N GLU A 397 -17.02 -12.05 24.84
CA GLU A 397 -17.64 -13.37 24.64
C GLU A 397 -19.12 -13.26 24.28
N TYR A 398 -19.82 -12.25 24.80
CA TYR A 398 -21.24 -12.04 24.53
C TYR A 398 -21.55 -10.61 24.05
N THR A 399 -22.76 -10.41 23.52
CA THR A 399 -23.32 -9.09 23.20
C THR A 399 -24.68 -8.88 23.88
N PRO A 400 -25.06 -7.62 24.15
CA PRO A 400 -24.31 -6.40 23.94
C PRO A 400 -23.25 -6.17 25.04
N THR A 401 -22.13 -5.57 24.65
CA THR A 401 -20.96 -5.34 25.51
C THR A 401 -20.56 -3.87 25.47
N VAL A 402 -20.31 -3.28 26.65
CA VAL A 402 -19.76 -1.93 26.82
C VAL A 402 -18.37 -2.02 27.44
N ILE A 403 -17.41 -1.36 26.81
CA ILE A 403 -16.02 -1.28 27.28
C ILE A 403 -15.68 0.17 27.57
N THR A 404 -15.31 0.45 28.82
CA THR A 404 -14.77 1.75 29.26
C THR A 404 -13.45 1.56 29.98
N ALA A 405 -12.77 2.64 30.37
CA ALA A 405 -11.56 2.57 31.17
C ALA A 405 -11.84 2.89 32.64
N GLN A 406 -11.23 2.12 33.53
CA GLN A 406 -11.30 2.32 34.98
C GLN A 406 -9.90 2.22 35.56
N GLY A 407 -9.31 3.38 35.88
CA GLY A 407 -7.90 3.46 36.27
C GLY A 407 -7.00 2.95 35.16
N ASN A 408 -6.17 1.95 35.48
CA ASN A 408 -5.24 1.32 34.54
C ASN A 408 -5.82 0.06 33.86
N ASN A 409 -7.12 -0.21 34.04
CA ASN A 409 -7.78 -1.38 33.48
C ASN A 409 -8.89 -0.98 32.52
N PHE A 410 -9.28 -1.91 31.65
CA PHE A 410 -10.55 -1.83 30.93
C PHE A 410 -11.66 -2.44 31.77
N LEU A 411 -12.77 -1.73 31.89
CA LEU A 411 -14.01 -2.23 32.44
C LEU A 411 -14.86 -2.79 31.30
N VAL A 412 -15.03 -4.11 31.25
CA VAL A 412 -15.84 -4.79 30.25
C VAL A 412 -17.14 -5.24 30.93
N ARG A 413 -18.27 -4.71 30.47
CA ARG A 413 -19.61 -5.03 30.96
C ARG A 413 -20.42 -5.64 29.83
N GLU A 414 -21.00 -6.80 30.09
CA GLU A 414 -21.85 -7.49 29.12
C GLU A 414 -23.24 -7.63 29.72
N PHE A 415 -24.24 -7.18 28.98
CA PHE A 415 -25.58 -6.93 29.50
C PHE A 415 -26.53 -8.04 29.11
N ASP A 416 -27.26 -8.56 30.08
CA ASP A 416 -28.40 -9.43 29.81
C ASP A 416 -29.46 -8.67 29.02
N VAL A 417 -29.99 -9.34 28.01
CA VAL A 417 -31.14 -8.89 27.25
C VAL A 417 -32.31 -9.75 27.69
N LYS A 418 -33.00 -9.32 28.75
CA LYS A 418 -34.09 -10.09 29.38
C LYS A 418 -35.07 -10.61 28.32
N GLU A 419 -35.44 -11.89 28.42
CA GLU A 419 -36.63 -12.37 27.73
C GLU A 419 -37.86 -11.69 28.34
N ALA A 420 -38.67 -11.03 27.52
CA ALA A 420 -40.05 -10.80 27.89
C ALA A 420 -40.65 -12.18 28.14
N VAL A 421 -40.99 -12.47 29.39
CA VAL A 421 -41.89 -13.57 29.71
C VAL A 421 -43.19 -13.19 29.02
N GLU A 422 -43.60 -13.96 28.01
CA GLU A 422 -44.92 -13.86 27.39
C GLU A 422 -46.04 -14.03 28.41
#